data_AF-A0A397J8B7-F1
#
_entry.id   AF-A0A397J8B7-F1
#
_cell.length_a   1.000
_cell.length_b   1.000
_cell.length_c   1.000
_cell.angle_alpha   90.00
_cell.angle_beta   90.00
_cell.angle_gamma   90.00
#
_symmetry.space_group_name_H-M   'P 1'
#
loop_
_entity.id
_entity.type
_entity.pdbx_description
1 polymer ?
#
loop_
_entity_poly.entity_id
_entity_poly.type
_entity_poly.pdbx_seq_one_letter_code
_entity_poly.pdbx_strand_id
1 'polypeptide(L)'
;MFTNGLQLISRMTAKEYRILMKVMVFVVDNLYKENENNVENFVENKKLSEVYAKWNKMYMMSRSEIFTESNLENFRKDTFEWAKLFVEIFKPYSHSKLKFPKFHSWIYHIFESIRQFGIINGYTTETYKSLYKDFVKIPYRMSNKKNVEDQIMKTLKRQDIINVINKKQKKKKLTKLLNFSSKLFETKLIEANIYFCEKMNDPNINDNMIKGFNQFLECFDDFLDNILEVKNIKECDIIIYGTATLENGSIIRAKNKFHDKPWFSNVAISMDSNESSDYQSDEGLCYGKILLMAKIEIEEKPPLNLALVQ
;
A
#
# COMPACT_ATOMS: atom_id res chain seq x y z
N MET A 1 14.25 15.69 -7.18
CA MET A 1 15.19 16.81 -6.98
C MET A 1 15.97 16.57 -5.69
N PHE A 2 17.29 16.79 -5.70
CA PHE A 2 18.15 16.66 -4.52
C PHE A 2 17.89 17.85 -3.58
N THR A 3 17.49 17.57 -2.34
CA THR A 3 17.08 18.62 -1.38
C THR A 3 18.26 19.35 -0.74
N ASN A 4 19.47 18.80 -0.81
CA ASN A 4 20.65 19.30 -0.06
C ASN A 4 21.80 19.80 -0.96
N GLY A 5 21.56 20.00 -2.26
CA GLY A 5 22.61 20.32 -3.23
C GLY A 5 23.57 19.13 -3.48
N LEU A 6 24.32 19.17 -4.58
CA LEU A 6 25.35 18.17 -4.90
C LEU A 6 26.62 18.46 -4.10
N GLN A 7 26.61 18.20 -2.80
CA GLN A 7 27.85 18.15 -2.02
C GLN A 7 28.69 16.95 -2.52
N LEU A 8 30.03 17.09 -2.46
CA LEU A 8 31.05 16.14 -2.93
C LEU A 8 30.55 14.67 -2.89
N ILE A 9 30.65 13.99 -4.03
CA ILE A 9 30.13 12.62 -4.33
C ILE A 9 30.45 11.60 -3.21
N SER A 10 31.49 11.84 -2.41
CA SER A 10 31.89 11.03 -1.27
C SER A 10 30.89 10.96 -0.10
N ARG A 11 29.86 11.82 -0.05
CA ARG A 11 28.90 11.89 1.07
C ARG A 11 27.44 11.58 0.72
N MET A 12 27.18 10.95 -0.43
CA MET A 12 25.81 10.57 -0.77
C MET A 12 25.31 9.36 0.03
N THR A 13 24.08 9.44 0.53
CA THR A 13 23.36 8.29 1.07
C THR A 13 22.97 7.31 -0.04
N ALA A 14 22.75 6.04 0.29
CA ALA A 14 22.34 5.02 -0.70
C ALA A 14 21.04 5.38 -1.44
N LYS A 15 20.14 6.15 -0.79
CA LYS A 15 18.90 6.65 -1.40
C LYS A 15 19.20 7.74 -2.44
N GLU A 16 20.08 8.68 -2.11
CA GLU A 16 20.54 9.72 -3.04
C GLU A 16 21.30 9.13 -4.22
N TYR A 17 22.12 8.10 -4.00
CA TYR A 17 22.80 7.38 -5.08
C TYR A 17 21.81 6.72 -6.06
N ARG A 18 20.73 6.10 -5.56
CA ARG A 18 19.67 5.54 -6.41
C ARG A 18 18.91 6.62 -7.18
N ILE A 19 18.67 7.79 -6.57
CA ILE A 19 18.05 8.94 -7.24
C ILE A 19 19.01 9.50 -8.30
N LEU A 20 20.31 9.59 -8.00
CA LEU A 20 21.34 10.00 -8.93
C LEU A 20 21.42 9.06 -10.12
N MET A 21 21.47 7.74 -9.92
CA MET A 21 21.46 6.77 -11.03
C MET A 21 20.25 6.94 -11.96
N LYS A 22 19.08 7.33 -11.43
CA LYS A 22 17.90 7.63 -12.25
C LYS A 22 18.04 8.91 -13.07
N VAL A 23 18.73 9.92 -12.54
CA VAL A 23 18.93 11.24 -13.19
C VAL A 23 20.14 11.23 -14.13
N MET A 24 21.19 10.46 -13.82
CA MET A 24 22.45 10.43 -14.56
C MET A 24 22.23 9.99 -16.02
N VAL A 25 21.30 9.07 -16.27
CA VAL A 25 20.94 8.63 -17.62
C VAL A 25 20.41 9.80 -18.46
N PHE A 26 19.60 10.69 -17.88
CA PHE A 26 19.09 11.89 -18.56
C PHE A 26 20.14 12.99 -18.73
N VAL A 27 21.13 13.04 -17.84
CA VAL A 27 22.25 13.99 -17.92
C VAL A 27 23.24 13.56 -19.02
N VAL A 28 23.42 12.26 -19.26
CA VAL A 28 24.27 11.74 -20.35
C VAL A 28 23.69 12.05 -21.73
N ASP A 29 22.36 12.06 -21.88
CA ASP A 29 21.68 12.24 -23.18
C ASP A 29 21.85 13.63 -23.82
N ASN A 30 22.39 14.62 -23.08
CA ASN A 30 22.60 15.98 -23.58
C ASN A 30 23.91 16.66 -23.11
N LEU A 31 24.80 15.96 -22.41
CA LEU A 31 26.01 16.58 -21.84
C LEU A 31 27.09 16.94 -22.88
N TYR A 32 27.09 16.28 -24.03
CA TYR A 32 28.08 16.56 -25.07
C TYR A 32 27.39 16.68 -26.43
N LYS A 33 26.89 17.88 -26.72
CA LYS A 33 26.49 18.26 -28.08
C LYS A 33 27.67 18.27 -29.07
N GLU A 34 28.91 18.19 -28.57
CA GLU A 34 30.16 18.38 -29.32
C GLU A 34 31.15 17.19 -29.24
N ASN A 35 30.74 15.99 -28.81
CA ASN A 35 31.66 14.84 -28.77
C ASN A 35 31.74 14.09 -30.10
N GLU A 36 32.08 14.78 -31.19
CA GLU A 36 32.60 14.18 -32.42
C GLU A 36 34.12 14.22 -32.37
N ASN A 37 34.76 13.40 -31.54
CA ASN A 37 36.22 13.38 -31.48
C ASN A 37 36.80 12.02 -31.90
N ASN A 38 37.75 12.10 -32.84
CA ASN A 38 38.56 11.05 -33.43
C ASN A 38 39.48 10.35 -32.40
N VAL A 39 38.92 9.76 -31.35
CA VAL A 39 39.65 9.01 -30.33
C VAL A 39 39.39 7.53 -30.52
N GLU A 40 40.46 6.73 -30.51
CA GLU A 40 40.36 5.28 -30.61
C GLU A 40 39.50 4.71 -29.45
N ASN A 41 38.51 3.89 -29.82
CA ASN A 41 37.46 3.33 -28.94
C ASN A 41 36.33 4.27 -28.48
N PHE A 42 36.20 5.50 -29.00
CA PHE A 42 35.14 6.43 -28.59
C PHE A 42 33.73 5.80 -28.56
N VAL A 43 32.95 6.07 -27.50
CA VAL A 43 31.58 5.60 -27.33
C VAL A 43 30.63 6.79 -27.30
N GLU A 44 29.69 6.84 -28.24
CA GLU A 44 28.64 7.85 -28.26
C GLU A 44 27.77 7.80 -26.99
N ASN A 45 27.46 8.96 -26.42
CA ASN A 45 26.59 9.07 -25.24
C ASN A 45 25.23 8.41 -25.48
N LYS A 46 24.70 8.51 -26.70
CA LYS A 46 23.45 7.85 -27.10
C LYS A 46 23.51 6.34 -26.89
N LYS A 47 24.61 5.69 -27.27
CA LYS A 47 24.82 4.25 -27.06
C LYS A 47 24.91 3.90 -25.57
N LEU A 48 25.58 4.73 -24.76
CA LEU A 48 25.62 4.56 -23.30
C LEU A 48 24.22 4.67 -22.68
N SER A 49 23.48 5.73 -23.00
CA SER A 49 22.10 5.94 -22.56
C SER A 49 21.21 4.75 -22.95
N GLU A 50 21.36 4.23 -24.16
CA GLU A 50 20.62 3.07 -24.65
C GLU A 50 20.91 1.80 -23.83
N VAL A 51 22.18 1.49 -23.54
CA VAL A 51 22.53 0.35 -22.68
C VAL A 51 21.90 0.47 -21.30
N TYR A 52 21.95 1.66 -20.70
CA TYR A 52 21.33 1.90 -19.39
C TYR A 52 19.81 1.81 -19.43
N ALA A 53 19.16 2.32 -20.47
CA ALA A 53 17.72 2.23 -20.64
C ALA A 53 17.27 0.76 -20.78
N LYS A 54 17.95 -0.02 -21.63
CA LYS A 54 17.71 -1.46 -21.78
C LYS A 54 17.95 -2.21 -20.45
N TRP A 55 19.02 -1.88 -19.70
CA TRP A 55 19.26 -2.43 -18.37
C TRP A 55 18.11 -2.14 -17.40
N ASN A 56 17.62 -0.90 -17.35
CA ASN A 56 16.54 -0.53 -16.45
C ASN A 56 15.24 -1.28 -16.79
N LYS A 57 14.90 -1.42 -18.07
CA LYS A 57 13.76 -2.22 -18.53
C LYS A 57 13.87 -3.66 -18.03
N MET A 58 15.02 -4.29 -18.25
CA MET A 58 15.30 -5.64 -17.79
C MET A 58 15.27 -5.79 -16.28
N TYR A 59 15.87 -4.84 -15.56
CA TYR A 59 15.88 -4.83 -14.10
C TYR A 59 14.46 -4.74 -13.53
N MET A 60 13.60 -3.91 -14.11
CA MET A 60 12.19 -3.85 -13.73
C MET A 60 11.48 -5.19 -13.96
N MET A 61 11.67 -5.81 -15.13
CA MET A 61 11.11 -7.14 -15.40
C MET A 61 11.64 -8.22 -14.46
N SER A 62 12.92 -8.15 -14.08
CA SER A 62 13.55 -9.10 -13.15
C SER A 62 12.95 -9.07 -11.74
N ARG A 63 12.25 -7.98 -11.39
CA ARG A 63 11.60 -7.79 -10.09
C ARG A 63 10.13 -8.20 -10.08
N SER A 64 9.59 -8.68 -11.19
CA SER A 64 8.22 -9.20 -11.26
C SER A 64 8.00 -10.36 -10.30
N GLU A 65 6.83 -10.40 -9.68
CA GLU A 65 6.42 -11.45 -8.74
C GLU A 65 5.99 -12.74 -9.46
N ILE A 66 5.60 -12.64 -10.72
CA ILE A 66 5.13 -13.76 -11.53
C ILE A 66 5.67 -13.62 -12.95
N PHE A 67 6.18 -14.72 -13.52
CA PHE A 67 6.60 -14.82 -14.91
C PHE A 67 5.66 -15.76 -15.67
N THR A 68 5.02 -15.25 -16.73
CA THR A 68 4.42 -16.11 -17.76
C THR A 68 5.51 -16.52 -18.75
N GLU A 69 5.30 -17.59 -19.52
CA GLU A 69 6.30 -18.03 -20.51
C GLU A 69 6.58 -16.95 -21.56
N SER A 70 5.55 -16.19 -21.97
CA SER A 70 5.70 -15.03 -22.86
C SER A 70 6.55 -13.91 -22.24
N ASN A 71 6.35 -13.61 -20.96
CA ASN A 71 7.17 -12.64 -20.24
C ASN A 71 8.64 -13.09 -20.18
N LEU A 72 8.87 -14.38 -19.94
CA LEU A 72 10.19 -14.97 -19.83
C LEU A 72 10.92 -14.95 -21.19
N GLU A 73 10.21 -15.25 -22.28
CA GLU A 73 10.75 -15.18 -23.65
C GLU A 73 11.10 -13.73 -24.04
N ASN A 74 10.24 -12.76 -23.71
CA ASN A 74 10.52 -11.34 -23.94
C ASN A 74 11.71 -10.86 -23.12
N PHE A 75 11.77 -11.24 -21.84
CA PHE A 75 12.88 -10.91 -20.96
C PHE A 75 14.20 -11.51 -21.46
N ARG A 76 14.15 -12.73 -22.00
CA ARG A 76 15.29 -13.39 -22.64
C ARG A 76 15.80 -12.63 -23.85
N LYS A 77 14.90 -12.22 -24.76
CA LYS A 77 15.26 -11.42 -25.94
C LYS A 77 15.91 -10.10 -25.55
N ASP A 78 15.28 -9.35 -24.64
CA ASP A 78 15.82 -8.07 -24.14
C ASP A 78 17.20 -8.27 -23.50
N THR A 79 17.41 -9.37 -22.77
CA THR A 79 18.70 -9.72 -22.14
C THR A 79 19.80 -9.98 -23.15
N PHE A 80 19.51 -10.72 -24.22
CA PHE A 80 20.49 -10.95 -25.26
C PHE A 80 20.81 -9.70 -26.07
N GLU A 81 19.81 -8.86 -26.38
CA GLU A 81 20.05 -7.58 -27.06
C GLU A 81 20.91 -6.65 -26.21
N TRP A 82 20.58 -6.49 -24.93
CA TRP A 82 21.37 -5.70 -24.02
C TRP A 82 22.80 -6.26 -23.89
N ALA A 83 22.96 -7.57 -23.76
CA ALA A 83 24.27 -8.19 -23.61
C ALA A 83 25.16 -7.95 -24.84
N LYS A 84 24.61 -8.00 -26.05
CA LYS A 84 25.33 -7.67 -27.29
C LYS A 84 25.85 -6.23 -27.26
N LEU A 85 24.96 -5.28 -26.97
CA LEU A 85 25.30 -3.85 -26.91
C LEU A 85 26.31 -3.55 -25.78
N PHE A 86 26.14 -4.18 -24.61
CA PHE A 86 27.05 -4.06 -23.48
C PHE A 86 28.46 -4.58 -23.82
N VAL A 87 28.56 -5.72 -24.50
CA VAL A 87 29.84 -6.27 -24.93
C VAL A 87 30.50 -5.39 -26.00
N GLU A 88 29.75 -4.91 -26.99
CA GLU A 88 30.26 -4.00 -28.02
C GLU A 88 30.90 -2.76 -27.38
N ILE A 89 30.20 -2.13 -26.43
CA ILE A 89 30.64 -0.89 -25.79
C ILE A 89 31.81 -1.10 -24.83
N PHE A 90 31.72 -2.08 -23.92
CA PHE A 90 32.63 -2.16 -22.77
C PHE A 90 33.80 -3.14 -22.94
N LYS A 91 33.77 -4.02 -23.95
CA LYS A 91 34.85 -4.99 -24.17
C LYS A 91 36.21 -4.34 -24.44
N PRO A 92 36.34 -3.26 -25.23
CA PRO A 92 37.62 -2.58 -25.45
C PRO A 92 38.23 -2.02 -24.15
N TYR A 93 37.38 -1.59 -23.23
CA TYR A 93 37.76 -0.97 -21.96
C TYR A 93 38.02 -1.96 -20.83
N SER A 94 37.68 -3.23 -21.03
CA SER A 94 37.78 -4.25 -20.00
C SER A 94 39.07 -5.06 -20.14
N HIS A 95 40.00 -4.89 -19.19
CA HIS A 95 41.22 -5.72 -19.14
C HIS A 95 40.92 -7.23 -19.10
N SER A 96 39.80 -7.63 -18.47
CA SER A 96 39.35 -9.02 -18.38
C SER A 96 38.52 -9.48 -19.58
N LYS A 97 38.30 -8.62 -20.59
CA LYS A 97 37.39 -8.84 -21.72
C LYS A 97 35.97 -9.24 -21.25
N LEU A 98 35.50 -8.61 -20.17
CA LEU A 98 34.18 -8.85 -19.55
C LEU A 98 33.94 -10.28 -19.05
N LYS A 99 35.01 -11.01 -18.67
CA LYS A 99 34.91 -12.33 -18.04
C LYS A 99 34.44 -12.25 -16.57
N PHE A 100 33.23 -11.73 -16.35
CA PHE A 100 32.63 -11.63 -15.03
C PHE A 100 31.70 -12.82 -14.77
N PRO A 101 31.89 -13.61 -13.68
CA PRO A 101 31.00 -14.71 -13.35
C PRO A 101 29.53 -14.29 -13.24
N LYS A 102 29.26 -13.09 -12.71
CA LYS A 102 27.90 -12.53 -12.61
C LYS A 102 27.27 -12.25 -13.97
N PHE A 103 28.06 -11.75 -14.93
CA PHE A 103 27.58 -11.49 -16.29
C PHE A 103 27.24 -12.80 -16.99
N HIS A 104 28.10 -13.82 -16.84
CA HIS A 104 27.83 -15.17 -17.34
C HIS A 104 26.56 -15.77 -16.72
N SER A 105 26.43 -15.71 -15.39
CA SER A 105 25.23 -16.18 -14.69
C SER A 105 23.96 -15.48 -15.15
N TRP A 106 24.02 -14.16 -15.36
CA TRP A 106 22.87 -13.37 -15.82
C TRP A 106 22.41 -13.78 -17.22
N ILE A 107 23.34 -14.02 -18.15
CA ILE A 107 22.98 -14.34 -19.54
C ILE A 107 22.52 -15.79 -19.69
N TYR A 108 23.23 -16.74 -19.05
CA TYR A 108 23.05 -18.16 -19.35
C TYR A 108 22.19 -18.91 -18.33
N HIS A 109 22.19 -18.49 -17.07
CA HIS A 109 21.58 -19.28 -15.99
C HIS A 109 20.35 -18.63 -15.37
N ILE A 110 20.10 -17.33 -15.58
CA ILE A 110 18.99 -16.64 -14.92
C ILE A 110 17.63 -17.25 -15.31
N PHE A 111 17.42 -17.58 -16.58
CA PHE A 111 16.15 -18.09 -17.07
C PHE A 111 15.87 -19.51 -16.58
N GLU A 112 16.88 -20.37 -16.56
CA GLU A 112 16.75 -21.69 -15.94
C GLU A 112 16.52 -21.59 -14.43
N SER A 113 17.16 -20.63 -13.77
CA SER A 113 16.92 -20.37 -12.34
C SER A 113 15.49 -19.87 -12.08
N ILE A 114 14.95 -19.01 -12.94
CA ILE A 114 13.55 -18.56 -12.87
C ILE A 114 12.60 -19.74 -13.08
N ARG A 115 12.87 -20.62 -14.06
CA ARG A 115 12.04 -21.81 -14.28
C ARG A 115 12.06 -22.79 -13.12
N GLN A 116 13.22 -22.96 -12.47
CA GLN A 116 13.38 -23.89 -11.35
C GLN A 116 12.88 -23.33 -10.01
N PHE A 117 13.11 -22.04 -9.75
CA PHE A 117 12.87 -21.42 -8.43
C PHE A 117 11.77 -20.32 -8.45
N GLY A 118 11.14 -20.08 -9.60
CA GLY A 118 10.04 -19.15 -9.78
C GLY A 118 10.47 -17.70 -9.98
N ILE A 119 10.90 -17.03 -8.91
CA ILE A 119 11.25 -15.60 -8.93
C ILE A 119 12.70 -15.37 -8.55
N ILE A 120 13.35 -14.43 -9.25
CA ILE A 120 14.73 -14.03 -8.91
C ILE A 120 14.82 -13.59 -7.45
N ASN A 121 13.83 -12.81 -7.00
CA ASN A 121 13.78 -12.29 -5.64
C ASN A 121 13.71 -13.39 -4.57
N GLY A 122 13.11 -14.54 -4.90
CA GLY A 122 12.90 -15.64 -3.96
C GLY A 122 14.19 -16.28 -3.46
N TYR A 123 15.27 -16.23 -4.24
CA TYR A 123 16.58 -16.78 -3.87
C TYR A 123 17.67 -15.69 -3.70
N THR A 124 17.29 -14.42 -3.59
CA THR A 124 18.27 -13.36 -3.28
C THR A 124 18.70 -13.40 -1.82
N THR A 125 19.89 -12.86 -1.54
CA THR A 125 20.37 -12.65 -0.17
C THR A 125 19.80 -11.39 0.49
N GLU A 126 18.79 -10.73 -0.10
CA GLU A 126 18.22 -9.48 0.45
C GLU A 126 17.58 -9.72 1.81
N THR A 127 16.77 -10.77 1.96
CA THR A 127 16.13 -11.14 3.23
C THR A 127 17.18 -11.43 4.30
N TYR A 128 18.18 -12.28 3.99
CA TYR A 128 19.27 -12.58 4.91
C TYR A 128 20.05 -11.32 5.32
N LYS A 129 20.33 -10.42 4.38
CA LYS A 129 21.02 -9.15 4.67
C LYS A 129 20.18 -8.23 5.55
N SER A 130 18.86 -8.19 5.36
CA SER A 130 17.95 -7.43 6.23
C SER A 130 17.95 -8.02 7.63
N LEU A 131 17.73 -9.34 7.75
CA LEU A 131 17.77 -10.03 9.04
C LEU A 131 19.11 -9.84 9.75
N TYR A 132 20.23 -10.00 9.05
CA TYR A 132 21.55 -9.76 9.62
C TYR A 132 21.72 -8.31 10.10
N LYS A 133 21.20 -7.33 9.35
CA LYS A 133 21.23 -5.93 9.77
C LYS A 133 20.45 -5.73 11.07
N ASP A 134 19.24 -6.28 11.14
CA ASP A 134 18.30 -6.04 12.23
C ASP A 134 18.68 -6.83 13.49
N PHE A 135 19.06 -8.10 13.33
CA PHE A 135 19.31 -9.01 14.44
C PHE A 135 20.77 -9.06 14.90
N VAL A 136 21.73 -8.69 14.03
CA VAL A 136 23.16 -8.76 14.38
C VAL A 136 23.77 -7.37 14.39
N LYS A 137 23.74 -6.66 13.26
CA LYS A 137 24.51 -5.42 13.09
C LYS A 137 24.04 -4.30 14.01
N ILE A 138 22.73 -4.13 14.17
CA ILE A 138 22.13 -3.10 15.04
C ILE A 138 22.41 -3.42 16.52
N PRO A 139 22.04 -4.60 17.06
CA PRO A 139 22.36 -4.96 18.45
C PRO A 139 23.85 -4.95 18.74
N TYR A 140 24.68 -5.41 17.80
CA TYR A 140 26.13 -5.32 17.92
C TYR A 140 26.58 -3.88 18.13
N ARG A 141 26.10 -2.93 17.33
CA ARG A 141 26.43 -1.50 17.46
C ARG A 141 25.97 -0.90 18.80
N MET A 142 24.87 -1.40 19.36
CA MET A 142 24.36 -1.00 20.68
C MET A 142 25.16 -1.61 21.85
N SER A 143 25.86 -2.72 21.62
CA SER A 143 26.67 -3.38 22.66
C SER A 143 27.94 -2.61 23.00
N ASN A 144 28.43 -2.78 24.23
CA ASN A 144 29.72 -2.21 24.68
C ASN A 144 30.95 -3.05 24.29
N LYS A 145 30.78 -4.03 23.38
CA LYS A 145 31.81 -4.96 22.89
C LYS A 145 32.40 -5.96 23.88
N LYS A 146 31.90 -6.03 25.13
CA LYS A 146 32.23 -7.10 26.09
C LYS A 146 31.14 -8.16 26.10
N ASN A 147 31.47 -9.45 26.01
CA ASN A 147 30.50 -10.56 25.96
C ASN A 147 29.36 -10.27 24.96
N VAL A 148 29.74 -10.03 23.72
CA VAL A 148 28.88 -9.48 22.65
C VAL A 148 27.64 -10.34 22.42
N GLU A 149 27.80 -11.66 22.38
CA GLU A 149 26.72 -12.60 22.08
C GLU A 149 25.59 -12.50 23.11
N ASP A 150 25.93 -12.49 24.40
CA ASP A 150 24.99 -12.30 25.49
C ASP A 150 24.24 -10.97 25.40
N GLN A 151 24.95 -9.89 25.03
CA GLN A 151 24.33 -8.58 24.89
C GLN A 151 23.38 -8.49 23.69
N ILE A 152 23.77 -9.09 22.56
CA ILE A 152 22.90 -9.19 21.39
C ILE A 152 21.64 -9.96 21.78
N MET A 153 21.77 -11.14 22.39
CA MET A 153 20.63 -11.96 22.81
C MET A 153 19.72 -11.24 23.82
N LYS A 154 20.29 -10.55 24.81
CA LYS A 154 19.50 -9.76 25.78
C LYS A 154 18.77 -8.59 25.10
N THR A 155 19.39 -7.94 24.12
CA THR A 155 18.79 -6.81 23.39
C THR A 155 17.62 -7.28 22.54
N LEU A 156 17.79 -8.39 21.81
CA LEU A 156 16.72 -8.98 21.01
C LEU A 156 15.53 -9.40 21.87
N LYS A 157 15.79 -10.11 22.98
CA LYS A 157 14.74 -10.49 23.94
C LYS A 157 13.94 -9.28 24.45
N ARG A 158 14.63 -8.17 24.76
CA ARG A 158 13.95 -6.93 25.18
C ARG A 158 13.10 -6.33 24.08
N GLN A 159 13.61 -6.27 22.85
CA GLN A 159 12.86 -5.77 21.70
C GLN A 159 11.60 -6.62 21.44
N ASP A 160 11.70 -7.94 21.51
CA ASP A 160 10.56 -8.84 21.35
C ASP A 160 9.50 -8.63 22.45
N ILE A 161 9.92 -8.51 23.71
CA ILE A 161 9.01 -8.22 24.82
C ILE A 161 8.28 -6.88 24.58
N ILE A 162 9.01 -5.83 24.21
CA ILE A 162 8.42 -4.51 23.91
C ILE A 162 7.43 -4.61 22.74
N ASN A 163 7.80 -5.32 21.67
CA ASN A 163 6.92 -5.52 20.52
C ASN A 163 5.63 -6.25 20.89
N VAL A 164 5.72 -7.29 21.73
CA VAL A 164 4.54 -8.03 22.22
C VAL A 164 3.66 -7.12 23.09
N ILE A 165 4.26 -6.34 23.99
CA ILE A 165 3.52 -5.39 24.82
C ILE A 165 2.82 -4.33 23.95
N ASN A 166 3.53 -3.75 22.98
CA ASN A 166 2.98 -2.77 22.06
C ASN A 166 1.85 -3.36 21.20
N LYS A 167 1.99 -4.58 20.69
CA LYS A 167 0.92 -5.28 19.96
C LYS A 167 -0.31 -5.52 20.84
N LYS A 168 -0.12 -5.89 22.12
CA LYS A 168 -1.23 -6.04 23.08
C LYS A 168 -1.92 -4.71 23.38
N GLN A 169 -1.16 -3.62 23.48
CA GLN A 169 -1.71 -2.27 23.67
C GLN A 169 -2.40 -1.72 22.42
N LYS A 170 -1.97 -2.14 21.22
CA LYS A 170 -2.55 -1.75 19.93
C LYS A 170 -3.86 -2.46 19.58
N LYS A 171 -4.30 -3.50 20.32
CA LYS A 171 -5.69 -3.99 20.20
C LYS A 171 -6.63 -2.86 20.63
N LYS A 172 -7.01 -2.00 19.67
CA LYS A 172 -7.93 -0.88 19.90
C LYS A 172 -9.20 -1.46 20.50
N LYS A 173 -9.50 -1.04 21.73
CA LYS A 173 -10.72 -1.45 22.43
C LYS A 173 -11.91 -1.05 21.56
N LEU A 174 -12.73 -2.02 21.15
CA LEU A 174 -13.94 -1.75 20.39
C LEU A 174 -14.77 -0.76 21.21
N THR A 175 -14.96 0.46 20.69
CA THR A 175 -15.68 1.49 21.43
C THR A 175 -17.15 1.36 21.08
N LYS A 176 -17.99 1.07 22.08
CA LYS A 176 -19.43 0.95 21.84
C LYS A 176 -20.04 2.33 21.65
N LEU A 177 -21.16 2.36 20.93
CA LEU A 177 -21.99 3.55 20.78
C LEU A 177 -22.58 3.92 22.14
N LEU A 178 -22.41 5.19 22.55
CA LEU A 178 -23.00 5.72 23.78
C LEU A 178 -24.41 6.24 23.50
N ASN A 179 -24.56 7.16 22.53
CA ASN A 179 -25.85 7.78 22.19
C ASN A 179 -25.86 8.41 20.79
N PHE A 180 -27.00 8.35 20.11
CA PHE A 180 -27.27 9.18 18.93
C PHE A 180 -27.69 10.60 19.33
N SER A 181 -27.33 11.58 18.52
CA SER A 181 -27.67 12.99 18.72
C SER A 181 -27.96 13.68 17.39
N SER A 182 -28.79 14.73 17.42
CA SER A 182 -29.29 15.45 16.23
C SER A 182 -29.99 14.57 15.19
N LYS A 183 -31.27 14.28 15.45
CA LYS A 183 -32.17 13.65 14.48
C LYS A 183 -32.28 14.52 13.23
N LEU A 184 -32.04 13.92 12.06
CA LEU A 184 -32.14 14.58 10.76
C LEU A 184 -33.46 14.25 10.09
N PHE A 185 -33.78 12.95 10.01
CA PHE A 185 -34.94 12.45 9.30
C PHE A 185 -35.59 11.29 10.06
N GLU A 186 -36.87 11.09 9.80
CA GLU A 186 -37.66 9.95 10.29
C GLU A 186 -38.65 9.56 9.20
N THR A 187 -38.72 8.26 8.93
CA THR A 187 -39.64 7.70 7.94
C THR A 187 -39.93 6.24 8.29
N LYS A 188 -41.06 5.72 7.81
CA LYS A 188 -41.39 4.31 7.91
C LYS A 188 -40.65 3.52 6.82
N LEU A 189 -40.27 2.28 7.10
CA LEU A 189 -39.60 1.41 6.12
C LEU A 189 -40.38 1.31 4.79
N ILE A 190 -41.72 1.23 4.84
CA ILE A 190 -42.59 1.14 3.65
C ILE A 190 -42.47 2.38 2.76
N GLU A 191 -42.28 3.55 3.35
CA GLU A 191 -42.22 4.85 2.66
C GLU A 191 -40.78 5.31 2.41
N ALA A 192 -39.79 4.60 2.95
CA ALA A 192 -38.39 5.03 2.97
C ALA A 192 -37.82 5.28 1.57
N ASN A 193 -38.16 4.44 0.59
CA ASN A 193 -37.68 4.61 -0.79
C ASN A 193 -38.18 5.92 -1.41
N ILE A 194 -39.48 6.21 -1.27
CA ILE A 194 -40.09 7.45 -1.78
C ILE A 194 -39.49 8.65 -1.03
N TYR A 195 -39.41 8.56 0.30
CA TYR A 195 -38.85 9.61 1.14
C TYR A 195 -37.39 9.93 0.79
N PHE A 196 -36.56 8.92 0.59
CA PHE A 196 -35.16 9.11 0.18
C PHE A 196 -35.05 9.74 -1.21
N CYS A 197 -35.86 9.29 -2.18
CA CYS A 197 -35.92 9.91 -3.50
C CYS A 197 -36.29 11.41 -3.42
N GLU A 198 -37.27 11.76 -2.58
CA GLU A 198 -37.65 13.16 -2.35
C GLU A 198 -36.51 13.97 -1.74
N LYS A 199 -35.82 13.43 -0.74
CA LYS A 199 -34.70 14.12 -0.09
C LYS A 199 -33.50 14.31 -1.02
N MET A 200 -33.19 13.34 -1.88
CA MET A 200 -32.09 13.49 -2.84
C MET A 200 -32.26 14.69 -3.79
N ASN A 201 -33.49 15.13 -4.04
CA ASN A 201 -33.77 16.29 -4.89
C ASN A 201 -33.53 17.65 -4.18
N ASP A 202 -33.32 17.67 -2.86
CA ASP A 202 -33.02 18.89 -2.13
C ASP A 202 -31.56 19.33 -2.40
N PRO A 203 -31.32 20.54 -2.95
CA PRO A 203 -29.99 21.03 -3.28
C PRO A 203 -29.07 21.19 -2.06
N ASN A 204 -29.60 21.07 -0.83
CA ASN A 204 -28.82 21.12 0.40
C ASN A 204 -28.25 19.77 0.84
N ILE A 205 -28.62 18.66 0.20
CA ILE A 205 -28.09 17.34 0.52
C ILE A 205 -26.72 17.14 -0.13
N ASN A 206 -25.78 16.58 0.64
CA ASN A 206 -24.44 16.32 0.14
C ASN A 206 -24.36 14.97 -0.61
N ASP A 207 -23.49 14.89 -1.62
CA ASP A 207 -23.24 13.68 -2.41
C ASP A 207 -23.00 12.41 -1.58
N ASN A 208 -22.33 12.52 -0.42
CA ASN A 208 -22.11 11.34 0.44
C ASN A 208 -23.43 10.81 1.04
N MET A 209 -24.35 11.71 1.41
CA MET A 209 -25.65 11.33 1.92
C MET A 209 -26.57 10.83 0.79
N ILE A 210 -26.46 11.37 -0.43
CA ILE A 210 -27.14 10.84 -1.63
C ILE A 210 -26.69 9.40 -1.90
N LYS A 211 -25.38 9.14 -1.90
CA LYS A 211 -24.83 7.79 -2.02
C LYS A 211 -25.34 6.87 -0.92
N GLY A 212 -25.37 7.38 0.32
CA GLY A 212 -25.91 6.66 1.44
C GLY A 212 -27.36 6.25 1.22
N PHE A 213 -28.22 7.18 0.80
CA PHE A 213 -29.63 6.89 0.52
C PHE A 213 -29.82 5.88 -0.62
N ASN A 214 -29.01 5.94 -1.67
CA ASN A 214 -29.08 4.99 -2.79
C ASN A 214 -28.75 3.56 -2.38
N GLN A 215 -27.82 3.39 -1.43
CA GLN A 215 -27.32 2.07 -1.01
C GLN A 215 -28.02 1.53 0.23
N PHE A 216 -28.67 2.39 1.02
CA PHE A 216 -29.14 2.03 2.36
C PHE A 216 -30.13 0.87 2.35
N LEU A 217 -31.15 0.90 1.49
CA LEU A 217 -32.20 -0.12 1.49
C LEU A 217 -31.67 -1.49 1.04
N GLU A 218 -30.86 -1.51 -0.03
CA GLU A 218 -30.22 -2.75 -0.51
C GLU A 218 -29.32 -3.36 0.58
N CYS A 219 -28.43 -2.54 1.19
CA CYS A 219 -27.58 -3.01 2.28
C CYS A 219 -28.38 -3.42 3.53
N PHE A 220 -29.53 -2.79 3.77
CA PHE A 220 -30.37 -3.12 4.91
C PHE A 220 -31.12 -4.43 4.71
N ASP A 221 -31.66 -4.67 3.51
CA ASP A 221 -32.29 -5.95 3.15
C ASP A 221 -31.27 -7.10 3.25
N ASP A 222 -30.05 -6.90 2.71
CA ASP A 222 -28.95 -7.87 2.85
C ASP A 222 -28.57 -8.12 4.31
N PHE A 223 -28.57 -7.08 5.15
CA PHE A 223 -28.28 -7.21 6.58
C PHE A 223 -29.36 -8.03 7.31
N LEU A 224 -30.63 -7.82 6.98
CA LEU A 224 -31.75 -8.57 7.55
C LEU A 224 -31.69 -10.05 7.18
N ASP A 225 -31.42 -10.34 5.90
CA ASP A 225 -31.39 -11.71 5.38
C ASP A 225 -30.15 -12.48 5.85
N ASN A 226 -28.97 -11.87 5.83
CA ASN A 226 -27.71 -12.56 6.09
C ASN A 226 -27.28 -12.58 7.56
N ILE A 227 -27.63 -11.54 8.35
CA ILE A 227 -27.14 -11.42 9.73
C ILE A 227 -28.22 -11.74 10.76
N LEU A 228 -29.44 -11.25 10.55
CA LEU A 228 -30.52 -11.45 11.52
C LEU A 228 -31.42 -12.66 11.20
N GLU A 229 -31.34 -13.23 10.00
CA GLU A 229 -32.20 -14.30 9.50
C GLU A 229 -33.72 -13.99 9.65
N VAL A 230 -34.09 -12.71 9.67
CA VAL A 230 -35.47 -12.26 9.89
C VAL A 230 -36.14 -12.00 8.54
N LYS A 231 -37.10 -12.86 8.18
CA LYS A 231 -37.96 -12.62 7.01
C LYS A 231 -39.24 -11.90 7.42
N ASN A 232 -39.59 -10.84 6.68
CA ASN A 232 -40.82 -10.04 6.82
C ASN A 232 -40.91 -9.14 8.06
N ILE A 233 -40.03 -8.14 8.13
CA ILE A 233 -40.28 -6.96 8.95
C ILE A 233 -41.34 -6.09 8.23
N LYS A 234 -42.55 -5.98 8.80
CA LYS A 234 -43.66 -5.28 8.15
C LYS A 234 -43.76 -3.81 8.54
N GLU A 235 -43.40 -3.45 9.77
CA GLU A 235 -43.48 -2.08 10.27
C GLU A 235 -42.26 -1.76 11.14
N CYS A 236 -41.40 -0.86 10.63
CA CYS A 236 -40.27 -0.30 11.36
C CYS A 236 -40.11 1.18 11.05
N ASP A 237 -39.70 1.92 12.07
CA ASP A 237 -39.31 3.32 11.92
C ASP A 237 -37.80 3.41 11.71
N ILE A 238 -37.42 4.14 10.67
CA ILE A 238 -36.03 4.46 10.35
C ILE A 238 -35.78 5.91 10.75
N ILE A 239 -34.90 6.10 11.73
CA ILE A 239 -34.50 7.42 12.22
C ILE A 239 -33.05 7.67 11.85
N ILE A 240 -32.79 8.69 11.03
CA ILE A 240 -31.44 9.05 10.59
C ILE A 240 -30.89 10.17 11.47
N TYR A 241 -29.67 9.98 11.96
CA TYR A 241 -28.98 10.92 12.85
C TYR A 241 -27.77 11.55 12.19
N GLY A 242 -27.52 12.81 12.55
CA GLY A 242 -26.37 13.56 12.07
C GLY A 242 -25.12 13.38 12.93
N THR A 243 -25.27 13.02 14.21
CA THR A 243 -24.13 12.76 15.11
C THR A 243 -24.37 11.56 16.02
N ALA A 244 -23.27 10.93 16.42
CA ALA A 244 -23.26 9.84 17.39
C ALA A 244 -22.08 10.02 18.34
N THR A 245 -22.30 9.85 19.64
CA THR A 245 -21.25 9.90 20.66
C THR A 245 -20.88 8.47 21.03
N LEU A 246 -19.58 8.18 21.04
CA LEU A 246 -19.02 6.90 21.47
C LEU A 246 -18.70 6.92 22.97
N GLU A 247 -18.58 5.75 23.60
CA GLU A 247 -18.25 5.62 25.03
C GLU A 247 -16.94 6.33 25.42
N ASN A 248 -15.98 6.43 24.50
CA ASN A 248 -14.71 7.13 24.73
C ASN A 248 -14.82 8.66 24.61
N GLY A 249 -16.03 9.21 24.43
CA GLY A 249 -16.30 10.64 24.27
C GLY A 249 -16.10 11.17 22.85
N SER A 250 -15.63 10.35 21.91
CA SER A 250 -15.48 10.76 20.50
C SER A 250 -16.84 10.93 19.83
N ILE A 251 -16.94 11.89 18.91
CA ILE A 251 -18.17 12.19 18.17
C ILE A 251 -17.98 11.84 16.69
N ILE A 252 -18.81 10.92 16.23
CA ILE A 252 -18.98 10.55 14.83
C ILE A 252 -20.03 11.46 14.20
N ARG A 253 -19.83 11.86 12.94
CA ARG A 253 -20.70 12.80 12.23
C ARG A 253 -21.02 12.32 10.81
N ALA A 254 -22.25 12.55 10.39
CA ALA A 254 -22.74 12.37 9.03
C ALA A 254 -23.74 13.49 8.71
N LYS A 255 -23.25 14.72 8.52
CA LYS A 255 -24.07 15.92 8.31
C LYS A 255 -23.78 16.57 6.96
N ASN A 256 -24.86 17.01 6.29
CA ASN A 256 -24.78 17.73 5.03
C ASN A 256 -24.12 19.11 5.15
N LYS A 257 -24.40 19.84 6.23
CA LYS A 257 -23.85 21.18 6.48
C LYS A 257 -23.50 21.38 7.95
N PHE A 258 -22.26 21.79 8.20
CA PHE A 258 -21.76 22.32 9.47
C PHE A 258 -20.77 23.44 9.14
N HIS A 259 -21.09 24.69 9.50
CA HIS A 259 -20.38 25.89 9.03
C HIS A 259 -20.17 25.89 7.50
N ASP A 260 -21.26 25.72 6.75
CA ASP A 260 -21.29 25.71 5.27
C ASP A 260 -20.44 24.62 4.59
N LYS A 261 -19.98 23.61 5.34
CA LYS A 261 -19.23 22.47 4.79
C LYS A 261 -19.85 21.13 5.19
N PRO A 262 -19.77 20.11 4.33
CA PRO A 262 -20.18 18.76 4.68
C PRO A 262 -19.25 18.17 5.75
N TRP A 263 -19.81 17.46 6.72
CA TRP A 263 -19.05 16.86 7.81
C TRP A 263 -19.39 15.40 7.99
N PHE A 264 -18.52 14.55 7.43
CA PHE A 264 -18.61 13.09 7.49
C PHE A 264 -17.33 12.53 8.11
N SER A 265 -17.46 11.63 9.07
CA SER A 265 -16.35 11.02 9.79
C SER A 265 -15.79 9.80 9.06
N ASN A 266 -14.47 9.67 9.04
CA ASN A 266 -13.79 8.42 8.73
C ASN A 266 -13.70 7.57 10.00
N VAL A 267 -13.92 6.27 9.87
CA VAL A 267 -13.91 5.30 10.97
C VAL A 267 -13.04 4.10 10.65
N ALA A 268 -12.54 3.46 11.70
CA ALA A 268 -11.88 2.17 11.61
C ALA A 268 -12.85 1.09 12.10
N ILE A 269 -13.07 0.08 11.28
CA ILE A 269 -13.99 -1.04 11.50
C ILE A 269 -13.14 -2.28 11.79
N SER A 270 -13.45 -2.96 12.88
CA SER A 270 -12.90 -4.29 13.16
C SER A 270 -13.72 -5.32 12.40
N MET A 271 -13.11 -6.04 11.47
CA MET A 271 -13.78 -7.12 10.74
C MET A 271 -13.63 -8.45 11.49
N ASP A 272 -14.51 -9.42 11.19
CA ASP A 272 -14.24 -10.81 11.56
C ASP A 272 -12.99 -11.29 10.81
N SER A 273 -12.20 -12.13 11.46
CA SER A 273 -10.99 -12.72 10.87
C SER A 273 -11.27 -13.50 9.59
N ASN A 274 -12.46 -14.09 9.47
CA ASN A 274 -12.85 -14.88 8.29
C ASN A 274 -13.17 -14.01 7.06
N GLU A 275 -13.65 -12.78 7.27
CA GLU A 275 -14.01 -11.82 6.20
C GLU A 275 -12.88 -10.83 5.90
N SER A 276 -11.82 -10.85 6.71
CA SER A 276 -10.71 -9.89 6.59
C SER A 276 -9.92 -9.96 5.28
N SER A 277 -10.01 -11.08 4.53
CA SER A 277 -9.39 -11.27 3.21
C SER A 277 -10.10 -10.52 2.09
N ASP A 278 -11.38 -10.20 2.27
CA ASP A 278 -12.22 -9.65 1.21
C ASP A 278 -12.09 -8.11 1.11
N TYR A 279 -11.39 -7.52 2.09
CA TYR A 279 -11.18 -6.08 2.20
C TYR A 279 -9.70 -5.72 2.38
N GLN A 280 -9.31 -4.51 1.96
CA GLN A 280 -8.00 -3.96 2.29
C GLN A 280 -7.93 -3.61 3.78
N SER A 281 -7.38 -4.53 4.57
CA SER A 281 -7.22 -4.37 6.02
C SER A 281 -5.78 -4.03 6.42
N ASP A 282 -5.63 -3.21 7.46
CA ASP A 282 -4.36 -2.92 8.13
C ASP A 282 -4.44 -3.42 9.57
N GLU A 283 -3.63 -4.43 9.91
CA GLU A 283 -3.70 -5.12 11.21
C GLU A 283 -5.12 -5.64 11.57
N GLY A 284 -5.94 -6.00 10.57
CA GLY A 284 -7.32 -6.50 10.76
C GLY A 284 -8.40 -5.41 10.87
N LEU A 285 -8.03 -4.14 10.64
CA LEU A 285 -8.95 -3.00 10.59
C LEU A 285 -9.18 -2.56 9.16
N CYS A 286 -10.44 -2.36 8.80
CA CYS A 286 -10.82 -1.67 7.56
C CYS A 286 -11.13 -0.22 7.85
N TYR A 287 -10.79 0.68 6.93
CA TYR A 287 -11.11 2.10 7.06
C TYR A 287 -12.20 2.46 6.08
N GLY A 288 -13.22 3.16 6.57
CA GLY A 288 -14.32 3.59 5.72
C GLY A 288 -14.89 4.92 6.19
N LYS A 289 -15.61 5.57 5.29
CA LYS A 289 -16.27 6.85 5.55
C LYS A 289 -17.74 6.61 5.81
N ILE A 290 -18.25 7.18 6.90
CA ILE A 290 -19.68 7.06 7.21
C ILE A 290 -20.50 7.89 6.25
N LEU A 291 -21.52 7.28 5.67
CA LEU A 291 -22.49 7.92 4.79
C LEU A 291 -23.79 8.24 5.54
N LEU A 292 -24.31 7.29 6.31
CA LEU A 292 -25.54 7.42 7.10
C LEU A 292 -25.38 6.78 8.49
N MET A 293 -26.11 7.31 9.46
CA MET A 293 -26.30 6.70 10.77
C MET A 293 -27.79 6.56 11.03
N ALA A 294 -28.25 5.34 11.23
CA ALA A 294 -29.66 5.01 11.36
C ALA A 294 -29.91 4.27 12.67
N LYS A 295 -30.96 4.67 13.37
CA LYS A 295 -31.61 3.86 14.40
C LYS A 295 -32.87 3.27 13.80
N ILE A 296 -33.01 1.96 13.91
CA ILE A 296 -34.16 1.23 13.40
C ILE A 296 -34.95 0.72 14.59
N GLU A 297 -36.16 1.23 14.72
CA GLU A 297 -37.10 0.82 15.77
C GLU A 297 -38.02 -0.24 15.18
N ILE A 298 -37.94 -1.43 15.76
CA ILE A 298 -38.72 -2.60 15.38
C ILE A 298 -39.67 -2.88 16.53
N GLU A 299 -40.96 -3.03 16.24
CA GLU A 299 -41.91 -3.48 17.27
C GLU A 299 -41.44 -4.82 17.88
N GLU A 300 -41.49 -4.93 19.20
CA GLU A 300 -41.12 -6.14 19.97
C GLU A 300 -39.63 -6.54 19.97
N LYS A 301 -38.72 -5.74 19.37
CA LYS A 301 -37.26 -5.99 19.40
C LYS A 301 -36.46 -4.78 19.88
N PRO A 302 -35.24 -4.98 20.43
CA PRO A 302 -34.37 -3.87 20.77
C PRO A 302 -34.02 -3.06 19.51
N PRO A 303 -33.92 -1.72 19.61
CA PRO A 303 -33.60 -0.89 18.47
C PRO A 303 -32.20 -1.21 17.94
N LEU A 304 -32.08 -1.26 16.62
CA LEU A 304 -30.80 -1.48 15.95
C LEU A 304 -30.13 -0.14 15.68
N ASN A 305 -28.89 0.02 16.11
CA ASN A 305 -28.08 1.21 15.84
C ASN A 305 -27.06 0.85 14.75
N LEU A 306 -27.30 1.35 13.54
CA LEU A 306 -26.52 1.03 12.35
C LEU A 306 -25.81 2.26 11.79
N ALA A 307 -24.67 2.02 11.13
CA ALA A 307 -23.98 3.03 10.34
C ALA A 307 -23.62 2.43 8.98
N LEU A 308 -23.99 3.12 7.91
CA LEU A 308 -23.61 2.76 6.55
C LEU A 308 -22.25 3.38 6.24
N VAL A 309 -21.29 2.55 5.82
CA VAL A 309 -19.89 2.94 5.62
C VAL A 309 -19.44 2.52 4.21
N GLN A 310 -18.68 3.40 3.54
CA GLN A 310 -18.09 3.15 2.21
C GLN A 310 -16.57 3.34 2.22
#